data_AF-A0A928IJL8-F1
#
_entry.id   AF-A0A928IJL8-F1
#
_cell.length_a   1.000
_cell.length_b   1.000
_cell.length_c   1.000
_cell.angle_alpha   90.00
_cell.angle_beta   90.00
_cell.angle_gamma   90.00
#
_symmetry.space_group_name_H-M   'P 1'
#
loop_
_entity.id
_entity.type
_entity.pdbx_description
1 polymer ?
#
loop_
_entity_poly.entity_id
_entity_poly.type
_entity_poly.pdbx_seq_one_letter_code
_entity_poly.pdbx_strand_id
1 'polypeptide(L)'
;MKLTSQMIKEKAKELGIDCIAIGNIERFKEAPVLMSPITYFPDAKSVIAIAMPIPRGANRGIEEGTHWHNYTFYTYNKLNAFFRPIKTYNLCRFIEDNGYEAVAHYPAVPEGNGTTRKPVAEGKVPPDVVCSIRMIAAGCGLGEIGWSKVFLTKKYGPGVRLGLIFTDCVLEPDPILDTGTLCMHCGACTRGCPGGAIPSPKDENARIYVDFGEKKVWFGDVQMGRCTLSHHGMNNECSPFLKKEFPNMAFDVRSSQMTEEEAYMLCYSLAGARWGRKPGNHAVMDYYNYIIEHTGYFAICGARGCIRSCMDALERAGRIERTFHNKYFKDKRWSLPLHPENPSTGVNPYREEFLDKNYPGIRENEYEKKS
;
A
#
# COMPACT_ATOMS: atom_id res chain seq x y z
N MET A 1 -34.86 17.01 10.39
CA MET A 1 -35.10 16.06 9.28
C MET A 1 -34.23 14.84 9.57
N LYS A 2 -34.72 13.61 9.43
CA LYS A 2 -33.89 12.41 9.67
C LYS A 2 -32.87 12.28 8.53
N LEU A 3 -31.59 12.19 8.86
CA LEU A 3 -30.52 11.97 7.89
C LEU A 3 -30.66 10.55 7.29
N THR A 4 -30.53 10.42 5.97
CA THR A 4 -30.71 9.14 5.26
C THR A 4 -29.45 8.72 4.50
N SER A 5 -29.34 7.43 4.19
CA SER A 5 -28.26 6.89 3.34
C SER A 5 -28.18 7.59 1.99
N GLN A 6 -29.33 7.97 1.41
CA GLN A 6 -29.39 8.65 0.13
C GLN A 6 -28.81 10.07 0.22
N MET A 7 -29.16 10.84 1.26
CA MET A 7 -28.59 12.18 1.50
C MET A 7 -27.07 12.13 1.67
N ILE A 8 -26.55 11.08 2.34
CA ILE A 8 -25.10 10.88 2.50
C ILE A 8 -24.42 10.63 1.16
N LYS A 9 -25.00 9.76 0.33
CA LYS A 9 -24.47 9.45 -1.01
C LYS A 9 -24.53 10.66 -1.94
N GLU A 10 -25.59 11.44 -1.88
CA GLU A 10 -25.73 12.71 -2.60
C GLU A 10 -24.67 13.71 -2.16
N LYS A 11 -24.48 13.88 -0.85
CA LYS A 11 -23.44 14.77 -0.33
C LYS A 11 -22.05 14.31 -0.74
N ALA A 12 -21.77 13.01 -0.66
CA ALA A 12 -20.51 12.44 -1.10
C ALA A 12 -20.25 12.75 -2.59
N LYS A 13 -21.27 12.62 -3.44
CA LYS A 13 -21.19 12.98 -4.87
C LYS A 13 -20.89 14.46 -5.08
N GLU A 14 -21.53 15.38 -4.34
CA GLU A 14 -21.22 16.82 -4.37
C GLU A 14 -19.76 17.11 -3.99
N LEU A 15 -19.25 16.39 -3.00
CA LEU A 15 -17.84 16.47 -2.58
C LEU A 15 -16.88 15.81 -3.58
N GLY A 16 -17.38 15.16 -4.63
CA GLY A 16 -16.61 14.42 -5.62
C GLY A 16 -16.03 13.12 -5.09
N ILE A 17 -16.80 12.41 -4.26
CA ILE A 17 -16.57 11.03 -3.84
C ILE A 17 -17.50 10.13 -4.67
N ASP A 18 -16.94 9.46 -5.66
CA ASP A 18 -17.67 8.63 -6.63
C ASP A 18 -17.95 7.19 -6.14
N CYS A 19 -17.22 6.72 -5.13
CA CYS A 19 -17.37 5.39 -4.58
C CYS A 19 -17.60 5.51 -3.08
N ILE A 20 -18.83 5.20 -2.66
CA ILE A 20 -19.28 5.21 -1.28
C ILE A 20 -20.22 4.04 -1.06
N ALA A 21 -20.11 3.40 0.09
CA ALA A 21 -21.05 2.38 0.54
C ALA A 21 -21.18 2.40 2.06
N ILE A 22 -22.30 1.90 2.56
CA ILE A 22 -22.67 1.98 3.97
C ILE A 22 -22.84 0.56 4.52
N GLY A 23 -22.29 0.29 5.70
CA GLY A 23 -22.53 -0.94 6.46
C GLY A 23 -23.15 -0.63 7.80
N ASN A 24 -24.06 -1.48 8.26
CA ASN A 24 -24.58 -1.44 9.62
C ASN A 24 -23.57 -2.08 10.59
N ILE A 25 -23.61 -1.68 11.85
CA ILE A 25 -22.57 -2.07 12.82
C ILE A 25 -22.56 -3.58 13.12
N GLU A 26 -23.70 -4.26 12.99
CA GLU A 26 -23.87 -5.68 13.31
C GLU A 26 -23.01 -6.59 12.41
N ARG A 27 -22.64 -6.14 11.21
CA ARG A 27 -21.71 -6.85 10.32
C ARG A 27 -20.31 -7.00 10.90
N PHE A 28 -19.97 -6.20 11.90
CA PHE A 28 -18.65 -6.17 12.54
C PHE A 28 -18.68 -6.71 13.97
N LYS A 29 -19.76 -7.39 14.38
CA LYS A 29 -19.90 -7.93 15.75
C LYS A 29 -18.80 -8.94 16.11
N GLU A 30 -18.35 -9.74 15.15
CA GLU A 30 -17.30 -10.76 15.33
C GLU A 30 -15.89 -10.22 14.99
N ALA A 31 -15.77 -8.92 14.69
CA ALA A 31 -14.46 -8.33 14.38
C ALA A 31 -13.54 -8.45 15.61
N PRO A 32 -12.24 -8.72 15.42
CA PRO A 32 -11.28 -8.72 16.52
C PRO A 32 -11.38 -7.41 17.31
N VAL A 33 -11.30 -7.48 18.63
CA VAL A 33 -11.50 -6.32 19.53
C VAL A 33 -10.69 -5.11 19.06
N LEU A 34 -9.38 -5.28 18.84
CA LEU A 34 -8.49 -4.20 18.40
C LEU A 34 -8.68 -3.75 16.94
N MET A 35 -9.57 -4.38 16.19
CA MET A 35 -9.88 -4.00 14.80
C MET A 35 -11.36 -3.63 14.62
N SER A 36 -12.14 -3.64 15.69
CA SER A 36 -13.59 -3.47 15.66
C SER A 36 -13.99 -1.99 15.69
N PRO A 37 -14.94 -1.55 14.84
CA PRO A 37 -15.44 -0.18 14.86
C PRO A 37 -16.01 0.24 16.24
N ILE A 38 -16.66 -0.67 16.98
CA ILE A 38 -17.21 -0.37 18.31
C ILE A 38 -16.13 -0.20 19.40
N THR A 39 -14.92 -0.71 19.18
CA THR A 39 -13.79 -0.41 20.08
C THR A 39 -13.26 0.99 19.82
N TYR A 40 -13.33 1.46 18.56
CA TYR A 40 -12.93 2.79 18.16
C TYR A 40 -13.97 3.87 18.52
N PHE A 41 -15.25 3.59 18.26
CA PHE A 41 -16.40 4.43 18.58
C PHE A 41 -17.56 3.58 19.10
N PRO A 42 -17.76 3.46 20.42
CA PRO A 42 -18.73 2.53 21.03
C PRO A 42 -20.18 2.72 20.61
N ASP A 43 -20.59 3.95 20.32
CA ASP A 43 -21.98 4.27 19.97
C ASP A 43 -22.27 4.14 18.47
N ALA A 44 -21.27 3.78 17.65
CA ALA A 44 -21.42 3.62 16.22
C ALA A 44 -22.58 2.67 15.86
N LYS A 45 -23.48 3.13 14.99
CA LYS A 45 -24.58 2.35 14.40
C LYS A 45 -24.36 2.07 12.94
N SER A 46 -23.55 2.88 12.27
CA SER A 46 -23.22 2.72 10.85
C SER A 46 -21.78 3.08 10.55
N VAL A 47 -21.28 2.46 9.48
CA VAL A 47 -19.94 2.66 8.95
C VAL A 47 -20.04 3.04 7.48
N ILE A 48 -19.47 4.18 7.12
CA ILE A 48 -19.44 4.68 5.74
C ILE A 48 -18.04 4.44 5.20
N ALA A 49 -17.93 3.65 4.14
CA ALA A 49 -16.67 3.42 3.44
C ALA A 49 -16.64 4.22 2.14
N ILE A 50 -15.53 4.92 1.90
CA ILE A 50 -15.31 5.70 0.67
C ILE A 50 -14.05 5.23 -0.06
N ALA A 51 -14.05 5.35 -1.38
CA ALA A 51 -12.89 5.11 -2.23
C ALA A 51 -12.59 6.33 -3.11
N MET A 52 -11.32 6.76 -3.09
CA MET A 52 -10.80 7.82 -3.95
C MET A 52 -9.88 7.23 -5.03
N PRO A 53 -10.06 7.61 -6.31
CA PRO A 53 -9.29 7.02 -7.38
C PRO A 53 -7.83 7.47 -7.36
N ILE A 54 -6.93 6.53 -7.62
CA ILE A 54 -5.57 6.80 -8.06
C ILE A 54 -5.65 7.25 -9.53
N PRO A 55 -5.07 8.42 -9.88
CA PRO A 55 -4.92 8.81 -11.27
C PRO A 55 -4.03 7.81 -12.01
N ARG A 56 -4.52 7.20 -13.10
CA ARG A 56 -3.74 6.20 -13.86
C ARG A 56 -2.41 6.78 -14.37
N GLY A 57 -2.39 8.06 -14.73
CA GLY A 57 -1.21 8.79 -15.18
C GLY A 57 -0.08 8.84 -14.13
N ALA A 58 -0.40 8.82 -12.84
CA ALA A 58 0.60 8.86 -11.77
C ALA A 58 1.49 7.61 -11.71
N ASN A 59 1.06 6.50 -12.36
CA ASN A 59 1.87 5.30 -12.51
C ASN A 59 2.80 5.32 -13.75
N ARG A 60 2.67 6.30 -14.66
CA ARG A 60 3.43 6.30 -15.92
C ARG A 60 4.93 6.41 -15.67
N GLY A 61 5.36 7.35 -14.84
CA GLY A 61 6.79 7.54 -14.62
C GLY A 61 7.50 6.31 -14.04
N ILE A 62 6.85 5.54 -13.16
CA ILE A 62 7.40 4.29 -12.64
C ILE A 62 7.24 3.11 -13.62
N GLU A 63 6.23 3.14 -14.49
CA GLU A 63 6.10 2.16 -15.59
C GLU A 63 7.20 2.33 -16.62
N GLU A 64 7.49 3.57 -17.03
CA GLU A 64 8.50 3.87 -18.04
C GLU A 64 9.92 3.93 -17.44
N GLY A 65 10.05 3.83 -16.10
CA GLY A 65 11.34 3.95 -15.40
C GLY A 65 11.92 5.37 -15.35
N THR A 66 11.12 6.38 -15.70
CA THR A 66 11.57 7.77 -15.89
C THR A 66 11.32 8.70 -14.70
N HIS A 67 10.19 8.55 -14.00
CA HIS A 67 9.80 9.49 -12.94
C HIS A 67 9.07 8.81 -11.78
N TRP A 68 9.79 8.61 -10.68
CA TRP A 68 9.37 7.69 -9.62
C TRP A 68 8.59 8.35 -8.48
N HIS A 69 8.92 9.59 -8.14
CA HIS A 69 8.34 10.30 -7.00
C HIS A 69 6.81 10.44 -7.10
N ASN A 70 6.28 10.65 -8.32
CA ASN A 70 4.83 10.75 -8.56
C ASN A 70 4.04 9.58 -8.00
N TYR A 71 4.59 8.36 -8.01
CA TYR A 71 3.93 7.22 -7.39
C TYR A 71 3.71 7.46 -5.89
N THR A 72 4.78 7.80 -5.16
CA THR A 72 4.68 8.02 -3.72
C THR A 72 3.79 9.22 -3.41
N PHE A 73 3.93 10.34 -4.11
CA PHE A 73 3.12 11.55 -3.84
C PHE A 73 1.64 11.34 -4.19
N TYR A 74 1.32 11.01 -5.44
CA TYR A 74 -0.06 11.09 -5.95
C TYR A 74 -0.84 9.77 -5.91
N THR A 75 -0.17 8.63 -5.70
CA THR A 75 -0.85 7.32 -5.57
C THR A 75 -0.90 6.81 -4.14
N TYR A 76 -0.05 7.34 -3.25
CA TYR A 76 0.10 6.83 -1.89
C TYR A 76 -0.04 7.95 -0.84
N ASN A 77 1.02 8.73 -0.58
CA ASN A 77 1.12 9.66 0.53
C ASN A 77 0.09 10.79 0.47
N LYS A 78 0.12 11.68 -0.53
CA LYS A 78 -0.79 12.85 -0.57
C LYS A 78 -2.24 12.44 -0.79
N LEU A 79 -2.47 11.35 -1.50
CA LEU A 79 -3.81 10.77 -1.63
C LEU A 79 -4.35 10.29 -0.27
N ASN A 80 -3.50 9.70 0.57
CA ASN A 80 -3.86 9.25 1.92
C ASN A 80 -3.85 10.34 2.99
N ALA A 81 -3.00 11.36 2.87
CA ALA A 81 -2.76 12.33 3.93
C ALA A 81 -3.40 13.70 3.65
N PHE A 82 -3.83 13.98 2.42
CA PHE A 82 -4.32 15.30 2.03
C PHE A 82 -5.61 15.26 1.20
N PHE A 83 -5.56 14.73 -0.03
CA PHE A 83 -6.68 14.84 -0.97
C PHE A 83 -7.95 14.12 -0.50
N ARG A 84 -7.82 12.87 -0.03
CA ARG A 84 -8.97 12.12 0.49
C ARG A 84 -9.43 12.64 1.86
N PRO A 85 -8.54 12.85 2.86
CA PRO A 85 -8.96 13.33 4.18
C PRO A 85 -9.79 14.61 4.16
N ILE A 86 -9.49 15.58 3.29
CA ILE A 86 -10.32 16.80 3.14
C ILE A 86 -11.78 16.45 2.83
N LYS A 87 -12.00 15.47 1.94
CA LYS A 87 -13.35 15.05 1.56
C LYS A 87 -14.02 14.22 2.64
N THR A 88 -13.28 13.34 3.32
CA THR A 88 -13.77 12.58 4.48
C THR A 88 -14.23 13.54 5.58
N TYR A 89 -13.41 14.54 5.90
CA TYR A 89 -13.70 15.57 6.90
C TYR A 89 -14.96 16.36 6.57
N ASN A 90 -15.11 16.82 5.32
CA ASN A 90 -16.31 17.54 4.90
C ASN A 90 -17.59 16.69 4.96
N LEU A 91 -17.48 15.37 4.74
CA LEU A 91 -18.60 14.46 4.89
C LEU A 91 -18.95 14.21 6.36
N CYS A 92 -17.95 14.11 7.25
CA CYS A 92 -18.17 14.09 8.71
C CYS A 92 -18.92 15.35 9.17
N ARG A 93 -18.46 16.53 8.76
CA ARG A 93 -19.13 17.80 9.10
C ARG A 93 -20.58 17.84 8.65
N PHE A 94 -20.89 17.33 7.46
CA PHE A 94 -22.27 17.26 7.00
C PHE A 94 -23.13 16.36 7.91
N ILE A 95 -22.58 15.25 8.40
CA ILE A 95 -23.29 14.37 9.35
C ILE A 95 -23.51 15.11 10.69
N GLU A 96 -22.49 15.82 11.18
CA GLU A 96 -22.55 16.63 12.41
C GLU A 96 -23.52 17.81 12.30
N ASP A 97 -23.58 18.49 11.15
CA ASP A 97 -24.55 19.55 10.86
C ASP A 97 -26.01 19.03 10.89
N ASN A 98 -26.21 17.71 10.79
CA ASN A 98 -27.50 17.04 10.93
C ASN A 98 -27.72 16.44 12.34
N GLY A 99 -26.84 16.70 13.30
CA GLY A 99 -27.00 16.35 14.71
C GLY A 99 -26.55 14.94 15.10
N TYR A 100 -25.62 14.33 14.34
CA TYR A 100 -25.05 13.01 14.61
C TYR A 100 -23.53 13.10 14.77
N GLU A 101 -22.93 12.24 15.59
CA GLU A 101 -21.47 12.15 15.69
C GLU A 101 -20.89 11.42 14.47
N ALA A 102 -19.76 11.92 13.94
CA ALA A 102 -19.09 11.31 12.80
C ALA A 102 -17.57 11.32 12.94
N VAL A 103 -16.99 10.15 13.14
CA VAL A 103 -15.55 10.00 13.36
C VAL A 103 -14.86 9.52 12.09
N ALA A 104 -14.02 10.39 11.51
CA ALA A 104 -13.15 10.00 10.41
C ALA A 104 -12.03 9.07 10.91
N HIS A 105 -11.90 7.90 10.28
CA HIS A 105 -10.82 6.96 10.57
C HIS A 105 -9.66 7.16 9.58
N TYR A 106 -8.45 7.33 10.11
CA TYR A 106 -7.24 7.38 9.30
C TYR A 106 -6.71 5.96 9.03
N PRO A 107 -6.45 5.58 7.77
CA PRO A 107 -5.91 4.27 7.44
C PRO A 107 -4.45 4.13 7.89
N ALA A 108 -4.25 3.48 9.04
CA ALA A 108 -2.94 3.07 9.55
C ALA A 108 -2.78 1.53 9.50
N VAL A 109 -1.71 1.00 10.09
CA VAL A 109 -1.37 -0.43 10.08
C VAL A 109 -1.97 -1.12 11.31
N PRO A 110 -3.07 -1.89 11.19
CA PRO A 110 -3.72 -2.53 12.33
C PRO A 110 -2.85 -3.62 12.99
N GLU A 111 -1.87 -4.17 12.26
CA GLU A 111 -0.90 -5.13 12.78
C GLU A 111 0.01 -4.53 13.89
N GLY A 112 0.06 -3.20 14.03
CA GLY A 112 0.79 -2.51 15.10
C GLY A 112 0.01 -2.28 16.40
N ASN A 113 -1.28 -2.64 16.45
CA ASN A 113 -2.13 -2.37 17.61
C ASN A 113 -1.61 -3.04 18.90
N GLY A 114 -1.67 -2.34 20.03
CA GLY A 114 -1.38 -2.91 21.36
C GLY A 114 0.10 -3.13 21.68
N THR A 115 1.03 -2.61 20.87
CA THR A 115 2.46 -2.90 20.99
C THR A 115 3.26 -1.93 21.87
N THR A 116 2.74 -0.72 22.17
CA THR A 116 3.56 0.36 22.74
C THR A 116 3.08 0.93 24.07
N ARG A 117 1.81 0.77 24.44
CA ARG A 117 1.21 1.52 25.56
C ARG A 117 0.22 0.67 26.35
N LYS A 118 0.21 0.84 27.68
CA LYS A 118 -0.78 0.20 28.56
C LYS A 118 -2.15 0.89 28.41
N PRO A 119 -3.27 0.20 28.70
CA PRO A 119 -4.57 0.84 28.84
C PRO A 119 -4.54 2.01 29.83
N VAL A 120 -5.32 3.05 29.54
CA VAL A 120 -5.40 4.25 30.38
C VAL A 120 -6.27 4.07 31.63
N ALA A 121 -7.06 2.98 31.69
CA ALA A 121 -7.91 2.62 32.82
C ALA A 121 -8.17 1.11 32.81
N GLU A 122 -8.60 0.57 33.97
CA GLU A 122 -9.03 -0.82 34.10
C GLU A 122 -10.21 -1.14 33.15
N GLY A 123 -10.21 -2.33 32.55
CA GLY A 123 -11.23 -2.77 31.60
C GLY A 123 -11.17 -2.12 30.21
N LYS A 124 -10.21 -1.22 29.94
CA LYS A 124 -9.98 -0.62 28.62
C LYS A 124 -8.91 -1.38 27.82
N VAL A 125 -8.94 -1.19 26.50
CA VAL A 125 -7.89 -1.68 25.59
C VAL A 125 -6.70 -0.71 25.54
N PRO A 126 -5.52 -1.15 25.07
CA PRO A 126 -4.42 -0.25 24.73
C PRO A 126 -4.88 0.89 23.79
N PRO A 127 -4.31 2.11 23.91
CA PRO A 127 -4.62 3.20 23.00
C PRO A 127 -4.12 2.91 21.57
N ASP A 128 -4.43 3.82 20.64
CA ASP A 128 -4.03 3.75 19.22
C ASP A 128 -4.63 2.55 18.47
N VAL A 129 -5.91 2.27 18.73
CA VAL A 129 -6.68 1.23 18.01
C VAL A 129 -6.87 1.63 16.55
N VAL A 130 -6.36 0.81 15.64
CA VAL A 130 -6.53 0.99 14.20
C VAL A 130 -7.37 -0.15 13.63
N CYS A 131 -8.51 0.19 13.02
CA CYS A 131 -9.35 -0.80 12.34
C CYS A 131 -8.81 -1.23 10.96
N SER A 132 -9.13 -2.45 10.55
CA SER A 132 -8.76 -2.96 9.22
C SER A 132 -9.62 -2.33 8.12
N ILE A 133 -9.10 -1.26 7.51
CA ILE A 133 -9.87 -0.45 6.56
C ILE A 133 -10.41 -1.24 5.36
N ARG A 134 -9.63 -2.20 4.86
CA ARG A 134 -10.04 -2.99 3.69
C ARG A 134 -11.18 -3.93 4.06
N MET A 135 -11.09 -4.62 5.20
CA MET A 135 -12.13 -5.54 5.66
C MET A 135 -13.43 -4.79 5.94
N ILE A 136 -13.34 -3.65 6.62
CA ILE A 136 -14.52 -2.81 6.88
C ILE A 136 -15.15 -2.35 5.57
N ALA A 137 -14.36 -1.86 4.61
CA ALA A 137 -14.89 -1.45 3.32
C ALA A 137 -15.60 -2.59 2.55
N ALA A 138 -15.13 -3.84 2.71
CA ALA A 138 -15.80 -5.00 2.13
C ALA A 138 -17.13 -5.29 2.85
N GLY A 139 -17.15 -5.22 4.18
CA GLY A 139 -18.37 -5.34 4.99
C GLY A 139 -19.39 -4.22 4.74
N CYS A 140 -18.95 -3.04 4.31
CA CYS A 140 -19.84 -1.97 3.86
C CYS A 140 -20.41 -2.20 2.45
N GLY A 141 -19.96 -3.20 1.69
CA GLY A 141 -20.38 -3.41 0.30
C GLY A 141 -19.74 -2.46 -0.72
N LEU A 142 -18.66 -1.76 -0.37
CA LEU A 142 -17.98 -0.82 -1.29
C LEU A 142 -17.34 -1.53 -2.49
N GLY A 143 -16.98 -2.81 -2.32
CA GLY A 143 -16.18 -3.56 -3.26
C GLY A 143 -15.76 -4.91 -2.71
N GLU A 144 -14.71 -5.47 -3.30
CA GLU A 144 -14.20 -6.80 -2.99
C GLU A 144 -12.72 -6.76 -2.58
N ILE A 145 -12.30 -7.61 -1.67
CA ILE A 145 -10.87 -7.86 -1.43
C ILE A 145 -10.36 -8.77 -2.54
N GLY A 146 -9.50 -8.24 -3.42
CA GLY A 146 -8.87 -9.06 -4.44
C GLY A 146 -7.85 -10.05 -3.83
N TRP A 147 -7.53 -11.11 -4.58
CA TRP A 147 -6.57 -12.15 -4.18
C TRP A 147 -5.27 -11.61 -3.55
N SER A 148 -4.76 -10.47 -4.02
CA SER A 148 -3.55 -9.83 -3.50
C SER A 148 -3.70 -9.01 -2.22
N LYS A 149 -4.78 -9.19 -1.44
CA LYS A 149 -5.17 -8.36 -0.28
C LYS A 149 -5.49 -6.88 -0.65
N VAL A 150 -5.37 -6.47 -1.92
CA VAL A 150 -5.73 -5.11 -2.41
C VAL A 150 -7.22 -5.03 -2.73
N PHE A 151 -7.85 -3.93 -2.29
CA PHE A 151 -9.27 -3.66 -2.48
C PHE A 151 -9.61 -3.33 -3.93
N LEU A 152 -10.71 -3.88 -4.44
CA LEU A 152 -11.23 -3.67 -5.79
C LEU A 152 -12.59 -2.98 -5.72
N THR A 153 -12.78 -1.90 -6.49
CA THR A 153 -14.11 -1.32 -6.72
C THR A 153 -14.57 -1.58 -8.15
N LYS A 154 -15.89 -1.62 -8.36
CA LYS A 154 -16.48 -1.80 -9.70
C LYS A 154 -16.04 -0.68 -10.65
N LYS A 155 -15.98 0.56 -10.17
CA LYS A 155 -15.62 1.72 -11.00
C LYS A 155 -14.14 1.80 -11.31
N TYR A 156 -13.26 1.59 -10.33
CA TYR A 156 -11.83 1.91 -10.45
C TYR A 156 -10.88 0.71 -10.31
N GLY A 157 -11.41 -0.50 -10.12
CA GLY A 157 -10.61 -1.69 -9.86
C GLY A 157 -9.70 -1.51 -8.63
N PRO A 158 -8.43 -1.93 -8.69
CA PRO A 158 -7.48 -1.78 -7.58
C PRO A 158 -6.93 -0.34 -7.44
N GLY A 159 -7.32 0.56 -8.33
CA GLY A 159 -6.79 1.92 -8.41
C GLY A 159 -7.42 2.87 -7.42
N VAL A 160 -7.49 2.51 -6.14
CA VAL A 160 -8.17 3.30 -5.12
C VAL A 160 -7.38 3.43 -3.82
N ARG A 161 -7.72 4.45 -3.04
CA ARG A 161 -7.42 4.57 -1.62
C ARG A 161 -8.71 4.73 -0.83
N LEU A 162 -8.75 4.10 0.33
CA LEU A 162 -9.96 4.00 1.14
C LEU A 162 -9.97 5.05 2.25
N GLY A 163 -11.15 5.41 2.71
CA GLY A 163 -11.41 6.14 3.96
C GLY A 163 -12.65 5.56 4.63
N LEU A 164 -12.76 5.69 5.95
CA LEU A 164 -13.94 5.29 6.70
C LEU A 164 -14.45 6.43 7.56
N ILE A 165 -15.75 6.44 7.81
CA ILE A 165 -16.41 7.27 8.81
C ILE A 165 -17.28 6.35 9.66
N PHE A 166 -17.15 6.45 10.98
CA PHE A 166 -18.04 5.79 11.94
C PHE A 166 -19.04 6.81 12.46
N THR A 167 -20.31 6.44 12.56
CA THR A 167 -21.36 7.37 13.02
C THR A 167 -22.40 6.64 13.87
N ASP A 168 -22.97 7.35 14.83
CA ASP A 168 -24.11 6.93 15.63
C ASP A 168 -25.45 7.03 14.85
N CYS A 169 -25.42 7.63 13.65
CA CYS A 169 -26.56 7.66 12.75
C CYS A 169 -26.91 6.25 12.24
N VAL A 170 -28.18 5.87 12.34
CA VAL A 170 -28.68 4.61 11.75
C VAL A 170 -28.96 4.83 10.26
N LEU A 171 -28.13 4.21 9.42
CA LEU A 171 -28.20 4.30 7.96
C LEU A 171 -28.49 2.92 7.36
N GLU A 172 -29.29 2.90 6.28
CA GLU A 172 -29.56 1.68 5.50
C GLU A 172 -28.27 1.17 4.84
N PRO A 173 -27.91 -0.11 5.03
CA PRO A 173 -26.67 -0.68 4.52
C PRO A 173 -26.77 -1.09 3.04
N ASP A 174 -25.62 -1.03 2.35
CA ASP A 174 -25.42 -1.58 1.02
C ASP A 174 -25.10 -3.08 1.08
N PRO A 175 -25.49 -3.89 0.08
CA PRO A 175 -25.21 -5.32 0.08
C PRO A 175 -23.71 -5.64 -0.05
N ILE A 176 -23.22 -6.62 0.70
CA ILE A 176 -21.84 -7.11 0.56
C ILE A 176 -21.66 -7.84 -0.78
N LEU A 177 -20.53 -7.61 -1.46
CA LEU A 177 -20.18 -8.31 -2.70
C LEU A 177 -19.67 -9.72 -2.41
N ASP A 178 -19.99 -10.68 -3.29
CA ASP A 178 -19.43 -12.02 -3.22
C ASP A 178 -17.97 -12.02 -3.67
N THR A 179 -17.15 -12.88 -3.05
CA THR A 179 -15.80 -13.15 -3.57
C THR A 179 -15.92 -13.74 -4.97
N GLY A 180 -15.17 -13.19 -5.92
CA GLY A 180 -15.25 -13.52 -7.34
C GLY A 180 -16.11 -12.57 -8.19
N THR A 181 -16.77 -11.58 -7.58
CA THR A 181 -17.58 -10.59 -8.31
C THR A 181 -16.72 -9.76 -9.28
N LEU A 182 -15.62 -9.23 -8.77
CA LEU A 182 -14.60 -8.45 -9.47
C LEU A 182 -13.32 -9.27 -9.65
N CYS A 183 -12.83 -9.93 -8.59
CA CYS A 183 -11.59 -10.69 -8.68
C CYS A 183 -11.78 -11.98 -9.48
N MET A 184 -11.14 -12.07 -10.64
CA MET A 184 -11.20 -13.28 -11.48
C MET A 184 -10.31 -14.43 -10.98
N HIS A 185 -9.60 -14.26 -9.85
CA HIS A 185 -8.59 -15.21 -9.36
C HIS A 185 -7.55 -15.62 -10.43
N CYS A 186 -7.28 -14.74 -11.39
CA CYS A 186 -6.49 -15.03 -12.59
C CYS A 186 -4.97 -15.08 -12.36
N GLY A 187 -4.50 -14.73 -11.16
CA GLY A 187 -3.08 -14.70 -10.79
C GLY A 187 -2.24 -13.63 -11.49
N ALA A 188 -2.85 -12.63 -12.13
CA ALA A 188 -2.10 -11.53 -12.76
C ALA A 188 -1.26 -10.76 -11.72
N CYS A 189 -1.81 -10.56 -10.51
CA CYS A 189 -1.10 -9.96 -9.40
C CYS A 189 0.08 -10.81 -8.89
N THR A 190 -0.10 -12.14 -8.79
CA THR A 190 0.94 -13.13 -8.49
C THR A 190 2.10 -13.04 -9.47
N ARG A 191 1.82 -13.18 -10.78
CA ARG A 191 2.84 -13.14 -11.84
C ARG A 191 3.55 -11.78 -11.95
N GLY A 192 2.86 -10.71 -11.58
CA GLY A 192 3.41 -9.35 -11.62
C GLY A 192 4.18 -8.93 -10.36
N CYS A 193 4.19 -9.74 -9.30
CA CYS A 193 4.84 -9.39 -8.03
C CYS A 193 6.36 -9.60 -8.11
N PRO A 194 7.19 -8.56 -7.99
CA PRO A 194 8.64 -8.72 -8.03
C PRO A 194 9.20 -9.45 -6.80
N GLY A 195 8.50 -9.39 -5.65
CA GLY A 195 8.92 -10.07 -4.44
C GLY A 195 8.45 -11.51 -4.32
N GLY A 196 7.66 -12.03 -5.27
CA GLY A 196 7.01 -13.34 -5.11
C GLY A 196 6.17 -13.45 -3.82
N ALA A 197 5.59 -12.31 -3.39
CA ALA A 197 4.90 -12.19 -2.11
C ALA A 197 3.45 -12.69 -2.15
N ILE A 198 2.81 -12.64 -3.32
CA ILE A 198 1.41 -13.02 -3.49
C ILE A 198 1.39 -14.50 -3.87
N PRO A 199 0.66 -15.37 -3.15
CA PRO A 199 0.62 -16.80 -3.43
C PRO A 199 -0.09 -17.10 -4.75
N SER A 200 0.05 -18.35 -5.22
CA SER A 200 -0.72 -18.86 -6.35
C SER A 200 -2.21 -18.93 -5.99
N PRO A 201 -3.15 -18.41 -6.81
CA PRO A 201 -4.59 -18.61 -6.58
C PRO A 201 -5.04 -20.07 -6.57
N LYS A 202 -4.20 -20.98 -7.06
CA LYS A 202 -4.45 -22.44 -7.02
C LYS A 202 -4.09 -23.07 -5.67
N ASP A 203 -3.35 -22.36 -4.82
CA ASP A 203 -3.01 -22.83 -3.49
C ASP A 203 -4.19 -22.55 -2.55
N GLU A 204 -4.98 -23.58 -2.28
CA GLU A 204 -6.17 -23.46 -1.43
C GLU A 204 -5.83 -23.22 0.04
N ASN A 205 -4.63 -23.67 0.47
CA ASN A 205 -4.16 -23.47 1.83
C ASN A 205 -3.79 -22.00 2.10
N ALA A 206 -3.58 -21.22 1.04
CA ALA A 206 -3.30 -19.80 1.14
C ALA A 206 -4.56 -18.92 1.27
N ARG A 207 -5.75 -19.48 1.51
CA ARG A 207 -6.99 -18.69 1.66
C ARG A 207 -7.19 -18.21 3.10
N ILE A 208 -7.31 -16.91 3.27
CA ILE A 208 -7.77 -16.27 4.51
C ILE A 208 -9.25 -15.92 4.37
N TYR A 209 -10.05 -16.25 5.38
CA TYR A 209 -11.49 -16.02 5.39
C TYR A 209 -11.87 -14.92 6.39
N VAL A 210 -12.88 -14.14 6.05
CA VAL A 210 -13.51 -13.16 6.94
C VAL A 210 -15.03 -13.31 6.84
N ASP A 211 -15.70 -13.39 7.99
CA ASP A 211 -17.14 -13.59 8.11
C ASP A 211 -17.81 -12.31 8.61
N PHE A 212 -18.75 -11.77 7.83
CA PHE A 212 -19.56 -10.61 8.18
C PHE A 212 -20.97 -11.00 8.66
N GLY A 213 -21.19 -12.27 8.98
CA GLY A 213 -22.47 -12.86 9.38
C GLY A 213 -23.37 -13.20 8.20
N GLU A 214 -23.63 -12.24 7.31
CA GLU A 214 -24.45 -12.47 6.10
C GLU A 214 -23.65 -13.05 4.93
N LYS A 215 -22.34 -12.79 4.89
CA LYS A 215 -21.42 -13.27 3.86
C LYS A 215 -20.03 -13.55 4.42
N LYS A 216 -19.45 -14.64 3.92
CA LYS A 216 -18.05 -15.00 4.15
C LYS A 216 -17.23 -14.71 2.89
N VAL A 217 -16.24 -13.85 3.01
CA VAL A 217 -15.32 -13.49 1.92
C VAL A 217 -13.95 -14.09 2.15
N TRP A 218 -13.13 -14.18 1.10
CA TRP A 218 -11.78 -14.69 1.22
C TRP A 218 -10.78 -14.02 0.27
N PHE A 219 -9.50 -14.10 0.63
CA PHE A 219 -8.38 -13.57 -0.15
C PHE A 219 -7.11 -14.39 0.10
N GLY A 220 -6.03 -14.09 -0.63
CA GLY A 220 -4.77 -14.82 -0.52
C GLY A 220 -3.91 -14.33 0.65
N ASP A 221 -3.26 -15.27 1.34
CA ASP A 221 -2.28 -15.02 2.40
C ASP A 221 -0.98 -14.48 1.80
N VAL A 222 -0.86 -13.16 1.74
CA VAL A 222 0.29 -12.47 1.17
C VAL A 222 1.45 -12.52 2.14
N GLN A 223 2.62 -12.94 1.67
CA GLN A 223 3.86 -12.90 2.46
C GLN A 223 4.31 -11.44 2.66
N MET A 224 3.90 -10.89 3.80
CA MET A 224 4.02 -9.46 4.05
C MET A 224 5.47 -8.99 4.13
N GLY A 225 6.42 -9.76 4.66
CA GLY A 225 7.84 -9.37 4.65
C GLY A 225 8.41 -9.20 3.25
N ARG A 226 8.16 -10.12 2.33
CA ARG A 226 8.56 -9.99 0.91
C ARG A 226 7.89 -8.81 0.22
N CYS A 227 6.62 -8.57 0.56
CA CYS A 227 5.86 -7.42 0.08
C CYS A 227 6.52 -6.12 0.54
N THR A 228 6.83 -6.00 1.84
CA THR A 228 7.43 -4.83 2.48
C THR A 228 8.85 -4.56 1.97
N LEU A 229 9.71 -5.59 1.87
CA LEU A 229 11.03 -5.47 1.23
C LEU A 229 10.92 -4.88 -0.17
N SER A 230 10.04 -5.46 -1.00
CA SER A 230 9.85 -4.97 -2.37
C SER A 230 9.24 -3.57 -2.40
N HIS A 231 8.21 -3.33 -1.59
CA HIS A 231 7.47 -2.08 -1.54
C HIS A 231 8.39 -0.91 -1.23
N HIS A 232 9.29 -1.09 -0.27
CA HIS A 232 10.29 -0.10 0.15
C HIS A 232 11.62 -0.23 -0.60
N GLY A 233 11.65 -0.93 -1.74
CA GLY A 233 12.79 -0.89 -2.66
C GLY A 233 13.99 -1.74 -2.26
N MET A 234 13.91 -2.54 -1.21
CA MET A 234 14.88 -3.60 -0.91
C MET A 234 14.64 -4.81 -1.82
N ASN A 235 14.63 -4.58 -3.13
CA ASN A 235 14.50 -5.61 -4.16
C ASN A 235 15.21 -5.13 -5.43
N ASN A 236 16.26 -5.84 -5.84
CA ASN A 236 17.06 -5.47 -7.02
C ASN A 236 16.23 -5.48 -8.32
N GLU A 237 15.19 -6.30 -8.43
CA GLU A 237 14.38 -6.43 -9.66
C GLU A 237 13.49 -5.21 -9.93
N CYS A 238 13.18 -4.41 -8.90
CA CYS A 238 12.28 -3.26 -9.02
C CYS A 238 12.85 -1.94 -8.49
N SER A 239 14.07 -1.90 -7.94
CA SER A 239 14.68 -0.66 -7.46
C SER A 239 15.99 -0.34 -8.18
N PRO A 240 15.98 0.61 -9.14
CA PRO A 240 17.22 1.12 -9.72
C PRO A 240 18.06 1.87 -8.68
N PHE A 241 17.42 2.40 -7.63
CA PHE A 241 18.11 3.13 -6.56
C PHE A 241 18.91 2.18 -5.68
N LEU A 242 18.37 1.00 -5.34
CA LEU A 242 19.13 -0.03 -4.63
C LEU A 242 20.34 -0.47 -5.44
N LYS A 243 20.15 -0.71 -6.74
CA LYS A 243 21.26 -1.09 -7.62
C LYS A 243 22.31 0.00 -7.76
N LYS A 244 21.91 1.27 -7.78
CA LYS A 244 22.85 2.39 -7.85
C LYS A 244 23.74 2.43 -6.59
N GLU A 245 23.14 2.32 -5.42
CA GLU A 245 23.86 2.48 -4.14
C GLU A 245 24.62 1.21 -3.74
N PHE A 246 24.10 0.03 -4.11
CA PHE A 246 24.69 -1.28 -3.84
C PHE A 246 24.81 -2.11 -5.12
N PRO A 247 25.68 -1.72 -6.07
CA PRO A 247 25.80 -2.38 -7.38
C PRO A 247 26.27 -3.83 -7.30
N ASN A 248 26.99 -4.20 -6.24
CA ASN A 248 27.53 -5.54 -6.01
C ASN A 248 26.59 -6.45 -5.20
N MET A 249 25.46 -5.94 -4.71
CA MET A 249 24.57 -6.70 -3.85
C MET A 249 23.49 -7.41 -4.66
N ALA A 250 23.51 -8.75 -4.63
CA ALA A 250 22.37 -9.58 -4.99
C ALA A 250 21.51 -9.81 -3.74
N PHE A 251 20.25 -9.38 -3.77
CA PHE A 251 19.31 -9.54 -2.66
C PHE A 251 18.05 -10.26 -3.12
N ASP A 252 18.02 -11.58 -2.91
CA ASP A 252 16.90 -12.43 -3.32
C ASP A 252 15.72 -12.33 -2.34
N VAL A 253 14.80 -11.42 -2.66
CA VAL A 253 13.57 -11.24 -1.87
C VAL A 253 12.64 -12.44 -1.94
N ARG A 254 12.67 -13.22 -3.04
CA ARG A 254 11.72 -14.33 -3.24
C ARG A 254 12.00 -15.50 -2.31
N SER A 255 13.23 -15.61 -1.83
CA SER A 255 13.65 -16.63 -0.86
C SER A 255 13.57 -16.16 0.58
N SER A 256 13.31 -14.87 0.82
CA SER A 256 13.21 -14.31 2.16
C SER A 256 12.02 -14.90 2.94
N GLN A 257 12.23 -15.14 4.23
CA GLN A 257 11.20 -15.51 5.20
C GLN A 257 11.04 -14.43 6.29
N MET A 258 11.57 -13.23 6.04
CA MET A 258 11.44 -12.12 6.98
C MET A 258 9.96 -11.86 7.28
N THR A 259 9.70 -11.54 8.53
CA THR A 259 8.42 -10.97 8.96
C THR A 259 8.24 -9.57 8.33
N GLU A 260 7.02 -9.06 8.37
CA GLU A 260 6.75 -7.68 7.96
C GLU A 260 7.54 -6.66 8.78
N GLU A 261 7.66 -6.87 10.09
CA GLU A 261 8.37 -5.97 11.01
C GLU A 261 9.88 -5.95 10.75
N GLU A 262 10.52 -7.12 10.56
CA GLU A 262 11.94 -7.19 10.19
C GLU A 262 12.22 -6.46 8.87
N ALA A 263 11.31 -6.58 7.89
CA ALA A 263 11.41 -5.89 6.62
C ALA A 263 11.26 -4.36 6.80
N TYR A 264 10.34 -3.89 7.64
CA TYR A 264 10.23 -2.47 7.99
C TYR A 264 11.50 -1.96 8.65
N MET A 265 12.01 -2.65 9.67
CA MET A 265 13.23 -2.29 10.38
C MET A 265 14.40 -2.14 9.40
N LEU A 266 14.62 -3.11 8.51
CA LEU A 266 15.69 -3.06 7.51
C LEU A 266 15.51 -1.86 6.56
N CYS A 267 14.34 -1.75 5.94
CA CYS A 267 14.06 -0.75 4.92
C CYS A 267 14.17 0.68 5.47
N TYR A 268 13.56 0.96 6.61
CA TYR A 268 13.53 2.30 7.21
C TYR A 268 14.88 2.68 7.83
N SER A 269 15.60 1.72 8.42
CA SER A 269 16.97 1.96 8.90
C SER A 269 17.87 2.36 7.74
N LEU A 270 17.81 1.64 6.62
CA LEU A 270 18.64 1.94 5.45
C LEU A 270 18.26 3.27 4.77
N ALA A 271 16.95 3.58 4.72
CA ALA A 271 16.47 4.84 4.16
C ALA A 271 16.90 6.07 4.98
N GLY A 272 17.07 5.94 6.29
CA GLY A 272 17.55 7.01 7.19
C GLY A 272 19.06 7.00 7.46
N ALA A 273 19.77 5.95 7.05
CA ALA A 273 21.18 5.77 7.39
C ALA A 273 22.09 6.78 6.69
N ARG A 274 23.19 7.14 7.37
CA ARG A 274 24.26 7.99 6.82
C ARG A 274 25.60 7.27 6.86
N TRP A 275 26.43 7.48 5.84
CA TRP A 275 27.80 6.96 5.75
C TRP A 275 28.77 8.11 5.48
N GLY A 276 29.56 8.49 6.48
CA GLY A 276 30.43 9.67 6.43
C GLY A 276 31.58 9.61 5.42
N ARG A 277 31.87 8.44 4.82
CA ARG A 277 32.88 8.31 3.75
C ARG A 277 32.29 8.35 2.34
N LYS A 278 30.96 8.39 2.20
CA LYS A 278 30.31 8.52 0.90
C LYS A 278 30.54 9.95 0.38
N PRO A 279 31.12 10.15 -0.81
CA PRO A 279 31.33 11.49 -1.36
C PRO A 279 30.01 12.24 -1.58
N GLY A 280 29.96 13.53 -1.26
CA GLY A 280 28.80 14.38 -1.50
C GLY A 280 27.67 14.16 -0.48
N ASN A 281 26.54 13.61 -0.92
CA ASN A 281 25.45 13.29 0.01
C ASN A 281 25.84 12.09 0.87
N HIS A 282 25.85 12.26 2.19
CA HIS A 282 26.18 11.19 3.13
C HIS A 282 25.04 10.19 3.35
N ALA A 283 23.86 10.35 2.74
CA ALA A 283 22.79 9.35 2.84
C ALA A 283 23.25 8.00 2.23
N VAL A 284 22.98 6.88 2.90
CA VAL A 284 23.28 5.56 2.34
C VAL A 284 22.42 5.32 1.10
N MET A 285 21.13 5.65 1.19
CA MET A 285 20.17 5.56 0.09
C MET A 285 19.67 6.95 -0.28
N ASP A 286 20.34 7.64 -1.23
CA ASP A 286 20.04 9.05 -1.54
C ASP A 286 18.56 9.27 -1.88
N TYR A 287 18.02 8.44 -2.79
CA TYR A 287 16.65 8.58 -3.24
C TYR A 287 15.61 8.21 -2.16
N TYR A 288 15.91 7.24 -1.30
CA TYR A 288 14.99 6.82 -0.23
C TYR A 288 14.93 7.89 0.86
N ASN A 289 16.10 8.40 1.26
CA ASN A 289 16.24 9.50 2.19
C ASN A 289 15.52 10.76 1.68
N TYR A 290 15.73 11.13 0.42
CA TYR A 290 15.01 12.26 -0.19
C TYR A 290 13.49 12.09 -0.08
N ILE A 291 12.94 10.93 -0.46
CA ILE A 291 11.49 10.74 -0.41
C ILE A 291 10.97 10.77 1.02
N ILE A 292 11.58 10.00 1.94
CA ILE A 292 11.07 9.88 3.30
C ILE A 292 11.10 11.22 4.04
N GLU A 293 12.08 12.09 3.76
CA GLU A 293 12.13 13.45 4.33
C GLU A 293 10.96 14.34 3.89
N HIS A 294 10.40 14.12 2.69
CA HIS A 294 9.29 14.92 2.17
C HIS A 294 7.90 14.42 2.57
N THR A 295 7.78 13.13 2.88
CA THR A 295 6.48 12.46 3.00
C THR A 295 6.32 11.64 4.28
N GLY A 296 7.40 11.35 5.00
CA GLY A 296 7.45 10.35 6.08
C GLY A 296 7.26 8.90 5.59
N TYR A 297 7.23 8.67 4.27
CA TYR A 297 6.92 7.37 3.67
C TYR A 297 7.46 7.22 2.25
N PHE A 298 8.00 6.08 1.88
CA PHE A 298 8.56 5.85 0.56
C PHE A 298 8.05 4.55 -0.06
N ALA A 299 7.61 4.62 -1.33
CA ALA A 299 7.16 3.46 -2.07
C ALA A 299 7.88 3.35 -3.42
N ILE A 300 8.59 2.25 -3.61
CA ILE A 300 9.48 2.00 -4.74
C ILE A 300 8.93 0.93 -5.67
N CYS A 301 8.30 -0.15 -5.18
CA CYS A 301 7.74 -1.19 -6.07
C CYS A 301 6.70 -0.68 -7.08
N GLY A 302 6.04 0.45 -6.78
CA GLY A 302 5.03 1.03 -7.67
C GLY A 302 3.78 0.17 -7.83
N ALA A 303 3.50 -0.74 -6.89
CA ALA A 303 2.42 -1.73 -6.97
C ALA A 303 2.36 -2.50 -8.31
N ARG A 304 3.55 -2.90 -8.79
CA ARG A 304 3.76 -3.60 -10.07
C ARG A 304 2.81 -4.80 -10.29
N GLY A 305 2.62 -5.63 -9.26
CA GLY A 305 1.69 -6.77 -9.30
C GLY A 305 0.28 -6.42 -8.84
N CYS A 306 0.15 -6.02 -7.57
CA CYS A 306 -1.15 -5.93 -6.89
C CYS A 306 -2.10 -4.85 -7.44
N ILE A 307 -1.59 -3.74 -8.01
CA ILE A 307 -2.44 -2.71 -8.64
C ILE A 307 -2.28 -2.73 -10.15
N ARG A 308 -1.06 -2.59 -10.67
CA ARG A 308 -0.83 -2.40 -12.12
C ARG A 308 -1.22 -3.63 -12.94
N SER A 309 -0.71 -4.81 -12.60
CA SER A 309 -1.10 -6.06 -13.29
C SER A 309 -2.56 -6.43 -13.07
N CYS A 310 -3.10 -6.19 -11.88
CA CYS A 310 -4.52 -6.44 -11.61
C CYS A 310 -5.42 -5.50 -12.43
N MET A 311 -5.07 -4.21 -12.53
CA MET A 311 -5.82 -3.23 -13.32
C MET A 311 -5.84 -3.58 -14.80
N ASP A 312 -4.69 -3.91 -15.41
CA ASP A 312 -4.63 -4.34 -16.82
C ASP A 312 -5.50 -5.58 -17.07
N ALA A 313 -5.47 -6.56 -16.17
CA ALA A 313 -6.29 -7.77 -16.30
C ALA A 313 -7.79 -7.48 -16.20
N LEU A 314 -8.22 -6.66 -15.25
CA LEU A 314 -9.62 -6.30 -15.07
C LEU A 314 -10.15 -5.44 -16.21
N GLU A 315 -9.35 -4.48 -16.71
CA GLU A 315 -9.71 -3.62 -17.83
C GLU A 315 -9.91 -4.45 -19.11
N ARG A 316 -8.99 -5.38 -19.41
CA ARG A 316 -9.09 -6.28 -20.57
C ARG A 316 -10.27 -7.25 -20.49
N ALA A 317 -10.65 -7.66 -19.29
CA ALA A 317 -11.77 -8.57 -19.07
C ALA A 317 -13.14 -7.87 -18.96
N GLY A 318 -13.19 -6.53 -19.08
CA GLY A 318 -14.43 -5.77 -18.93
C GLY A 318 -15.03 -5.85 -17.52
N ARG A 319 -14.20 -6.08 -16.49
CA ARG A 319 -14.64 -6.24 -15.09
C ARG A 319 -14.75 -4.93 -14.31
N ILE A 320 -14.33 -3.82 -14.91
CA ILE A 320 -14.36 -2.48 -14.30
C ILE A 320 -14.94 -1.44 -15.26
N GLU A 321 -15.55 -0.40 -14.71
CA GLU A 321 -16.27 0.61 -15.50
C GLU A 321 -15.33 1.69 -16.07
N ARG A 322 -14.32 2.14 -15.29
CA ARG A 322 -13.36 3.13 -15.77
C ARG A 322 -12.27 2.46 -16.61
N THR A 323 -12.41 2.57 -17.92
CA THR A 323 -11.43 2.13 -18.92
C THR A 323 -10.76 3.33 -19.59
N PHE A 324 -9.71 3.09 -20.38
CA PHE A 324 -9.03 4.13 -21.13
C PHE A 324 -8.82 3.70 -22.60
N HIS A 325 -8.75 4.68 -23.50
CA HIS A 325 -8.47 4.44 -24.92
C HIS A 325 -7.12 3.74 -25.16
N ASN A 326 -6.14 4.01 -24.30
CA ASN A 326 -4.80 3.41 -24.39
C ASN A 326 -4.72 2.15 -23.52
N LYS A 327 -3.98 1.14 -23.98
CA LYS A 327 -3.63 -0.04 -23.17
C LYS A 327 -2.86 0.37 -21.91
N TYR A 328 -3.03 -0.42 -20.83
CA TYR A 328 -2.33 -0.19 -19.58
C TYR A 328 -0.81 -0.27 -19.78
N PHE A 329 -0.35 -1.45 -20.18
CA PHE A 329 1.02 -1.68 -20.64
C PHE A 329 1.07 -1.50 -22.15
N LYS A 330 1.97 -0.64 -22.62
CA LYS A 330 2.27 -0.46 -24.06
C LYS A 330 3.30 -1.47 -24.53
N ASP A 331 4.38 -1.58 -23.76
CA ASP A 331 5.55 -2.40 -24.06
C ASP A 331 5.77 -3.49 -23.01
N LYS A 332 6.77 -4.35 -23.25
CA LYS A 332 7.24 -5.29 -22.24
C LYS A 332 7.76 -4.50 -21.04
N ARG A 333 7.23 -4.81 -19.85
CA ARG A 333 7.66 -4.19 -18.61
C ARG A 333 9.16 -4.43 -18.39
N TRP A 334 9.88 -3.37 -18.03
CA TRP A 334 11.26 -3.51 -17.58
C TRP A 334 11.33 -4.28 -16.26
N SER A 335 12.45 -4.96 -16.06
CA SER A 335 12.86 -5.60 -14.79
C SER A 335 14.36 -5.53 -14.75
N LEU A 336 14.91 -5.25 -13.59
CA LEU A 336 16.36 -5.25 -13.39
C LEU A 336 16.82 -6.68 -13.02
N PRO A 337 18.06 -7.08 -13.35
CA PRO A 337 18.58 -8.40 -12.99
C PRO A 337 18.75 -8.52 -11.47
N LEU A 338 18.57 -9.71 -10.90
CA LEU A 338 18.83 -9.93 -9.48
C LEU A 338 20.32 -9.76 -9.16
N HIS A 339 21.17 -10.43 -9.92
CA HIS A 339 22.62 -10.43 -9.73
C HIS A 339 23.28 -9.17 -10.35
N PRO A 340 24.44 -8.74 -9.84
CA PRO A 340 25.28 -7.75 -10.50
C PRO A 340 25.70 -8.22 -11.90
N GLU A 341 25.60 -7.34 -12.90
CA GLU A 341 26.13 -7.63 -14.25
C GLU A 341 27.64 -7.37 -14.30
N ASN A 342 28.09 -6.25 -13.71
CA ASN A 342 29.49 -5.83 -13.67
C ASN A 342 29.87 -5.48 -12.23
N PRO A 343 30.30 -6.46 -11.40
CA PRO A 343 30.68 -6.17 -10.02
C PRO A 343 31.92 -5.27 -9.99
N SER A 344 31.86 -4.20 -9.17
CA SER A 344 33.00 -3.29 -8.97
C SER A 344 34.18 -4.05 -8.37
N THR A 345 35.34 -3.90 -9.00
CA THR A 345 36.60 -4.47 -8.57
C THR A 345 37.34 -3.49 -7.67
N GLY A 346 37.13 -3.59 -6.36
CA GLY A 346 37.85 -2.76 -5.38
C GLY A 346 37.43 -3.09 -3.95
N VAL A 347 38.19 -2.64 -2.96
CA VAL A 347 37.83 -2.73 -1.54
C VAL A 347 37.04 -1.48 -1.12
N ASN A 348 37.43 -0.30 -1.61
CA ASN A 348 36.74 0.96 -1.32
C ASN A 348 36.66 1.84 -2.58
N PRO A 349 35.63 1.68 -3.42
CA PRO A 349 35.54 2.36 -4.71
C PRO A 349 35.62 3.89 -4.59
N TYR A 350 35.10 4.49 -3.52
CA TYR A 350 35.18 5.95 -3.32
C TYR A 350 36.62 6.46 -3.14
N ARG A 351 37.43 5.72 -2.36
CA ARG A 351 38.86 6.05 -2.17
C ARG A 351 39.61 5.82 -3.46
N GLU A 352 39.36 4.67 -4.08
CA GLU A 352 40.08 4.21 -5.27
C GLU A 352 39.86 5.18 -6.44
N GLU A 353 38.62 5.56 -6.72
CA GLU A 353 38.28 6.56 -7.74
C GLU A 353 38.89 7.93 -7.43
N PHE A 354 38.84 8.37 -6.16
CA PHE A 354 39.45 9.64 -5.76
C PHE A 354 40.97 9.65 -5.97
N LEU A 355 41.66 8.58 -5.58
CA LEU A 355 43.11 8.48 -5.72
C LEU A 355 43.54 8.36 -7.18
N ASP A 356 42.84 7.55 -7.99
CA ASP A 356 43.15 7.43 -9.42
C ASP A 356 42.98 8.75 -10.16
N LYS A 357 41.94 9.51 -9.80
CA LYS A 357 41.64 10.79 -10.43
C LYS A 357 42.61 11.90 -10.02
N ASN A 358 42.99 11.96 -8.75
CA ASN A 358 43.75 13.10 -8.20
C ASN A 358 45.26 12.81 -8.03
N TYR A 359 45.64 11.54 -7.92
CA TYR A 359 47.02 11.09 -7.69
C TYR A 359 47.34 9.83 -8.51
N PRO A 360 47.41 9.92 -9.85
CA PRO A 360 47.70 8.78 -10.70
C PRO A 360 49.00 8.06 -10.27
N GLY A 361 48.97 6.74 -10.19
CA GLY A 361 50.13 5.92 -9.76
C GLY A 361 50.31 5.77 -8.25
N ILE A 362 49.60 6.53 -7.40
CA ILE A 362 49.75 6.42 -5.93
C ILE A 362 49.37 5.03 -5.39
N ARG A 363 48.62 4.25 -6.18
CA ARG A 363 48.15 2.90 -5.82
C ARG A 363 48.91 1.77 -6.55
N GLU A 364 50.02 2.06 -7.23
CA GLU A 364 50.73 1.11 -8.12
C GLU A 364 51.20 -0.19 -7.43
N ASN A 365 51.34 -0.20 -6.10
CA ASN A 365 51.70 -1.39 -5.32
C ASN A 365 50.68 -1.74 -4.23
N GLU A 366 49.47 -1.16 -4.27
CA GLU A 366 48.38 -1.60 -3.39
C GLU A 366 47.88 -2.98 -3.82
N TYR A 367 47.11 -3.65 -2.95
CA TYR A 367 46.59 -5.01 -3.16
C TYR A 367 46.12 -5.21 -4.62
N GLU A 368 46.99 -5.78 -5.45
CA GLU A 368 46.66 -6.06 -6.84
C GLU A 368 45.57 -7.13 -6.82
N LYS A 369 44.38 -6.81 -7.32
CA LYS A 369 43.47 -7.86 -7.76
C LYS A 369 44.13 -8.50 -8.97
N LYS A 370 44.78 -9.65 -8.79
CA LYS A 370 45.05 -10.56 -9.89
C LYS A 370 43.71 -10.80 -10.59
N SER A 371 43.61 -10.30 -11.82
CA SER A 371 42.46 -10.44 -12.71
C SER A 371 42.11 -11.89 -12.96
#